data_AF-A0A851ZKX2-F1
#
_entry.id   AF-A0A851ZKX2-F1
#
_cell.length_a   1.000
_cell.length_b   1.000
_cell.length_c   1.000
_cell.angle_alpha   90.00
_cell.angle_beta   90.00
_cell.angle_gamma   90.00
#
_symmetry.space_group_name_H-M   'P 1'
#
loop_
_entity.id
_entity.type
_entity.pdbx_description
1 polymer ?
#
loop_
_entity_poly.entity_id
_entity_poly.type
_entity_poly.pdbx_seq_one_letter_code
_entity_poly.pdbx_strand_id
1 'polypeptide(L)'
;NLKCIKDKKVPIGITVVIAALLLAIIVLAARKYPSCPSCPSPILPSCLETGIGYREKCFYFVEDKADWNRSRISCLALGAHLATIDTQEELHFLLRYGSSLHYWVGIRREDSGPWKWFNGSLLNN
;
A
#
# COMPACT_ATOMS: atom_id res chain seq x y z
N ASN A 1 29.62 -10.62 1.13
CA ASN A 1 28.35 -11.08 1.74
C ASN A 1 27.38 -11.48 0.64
N LEU A 2 27.43 -12.73 0.21
CA LEU A 2 26.51 -13.28 -0.80
C LEU A 2 25.37 -13.98 -0.08
N LYS A 3 24.12 -13.62 -0.39
CA LYS A 3 22.93 -14.34 0.03
C LYS A 3 22.33 -15.02 -1.19
N CYS A 4 22.19 -16.35 -1.10
CA CYS A 4 21.57 -17.18 -2.13
C CYS A 4 20.11 -17.44 -1.74
N ILE A 5 19.18 -17.16 -2.66
CA ILE A 5 17.81 -17.63 -2.56
C ILE A 5 17.74 -18.88 -3.44
N LYS A 6 17.76 -20.05 -2.80
CA LYS A 6 17.55 -21.32 -3.46
C LYS A 6 16.06 -21.43 -3.77
N ASP A 7 15.74 -21.52 -5.06
CA ASP A 7 14.37 -21.79 -5.50
C ASP A 7 13.90 -23.09 -4.81
N LYS A 8 12.86 -22.97 -3.98
CA LYS A 8 12.24 -24.15 -3.38
C LYS A 8 11.47 -24.82 -4.51
N LYS A 9 12.10 -25.80 -5.18
CA LYS A 9 11.38 -26.79 -5.99
C LYS A 9 10.47 -27.57 -5.05
N VAL A 10 9.32 -26.99 -4.73
CA VAL A 10 8.25 -27.67 -4.02
C VAL A 10 7.76 -28.77 -4.96
N PRO A 11 7.82 -30.05 -4.57
CA PRO A 11 7.31 -31.14 -5.38
C PRO A 11 5.88 -30.82 -5.80
N ILE A 12 5.52 -31.09 -7.06
CA ILE A 12 4.17 -30.83 -7.59
C ILE A 12 3.10 -31.49 -6.69
N GLY A 13 3.40 -32.63 -6.08
CA GLY A 13 2.52 -33.26 -5.10
C GLY A 13 2.27 -32.39 -3.86
N ILE A 14 3.29 -31.72 -3.32
CA ILE A 14 3.15 -30.86 -2.14
C ILE A 14 2.31 -29.61 -2.48
N THR A 15 2.48 -29.00 -3.65
CA THR A 15 1.66 -27.84 -4.06
C THR A 15 0.20 -28.22 -4.25
N VAL A 16 -0.08 -29.37 -4.88
CA VAL A 16 -1.45 -29.88 -5.07
C VAL A 16 -2.13 -30.19 -3.73
N VAL A 17 -1.40 -30.83 -2.79
CA VAL A 17 -1.95 -31.12 -1.45
C VAL A 17 -2.26 -29.84 -0.69
N ILE A 18 -1.36 -28.84 -0.69
CA ILE A 18 -1.61 -27.55 -0.04
C ILE A 18 -2.80 -26.84 -0.69
N ALA A 19 -2.88 -26.82 -2.02
CA ALA A 19 -4.00 -26.20 -2.73
C ALA A 19 -5.33 -26.89 -2.38
N ALA A 20 -5.37 -28.22 -2.33
CA ALA A 20 -6.55 -28.98 -1.93
C ALA A 20 -6.97 -28.70 -0.48
N LEU A 21 -6.00 -28.62 0.45
CA LEU A 21 -6.26 -28.28 1.85
C LEU A 21 -6.78 -26.84 1.99
N LEU A 22 -6.21 -25.87 1.27
CA LEU A 22 -6.70 -24.49 1.26
C LEU A 22 -8.12 -24.40 0.72
N LEU A 23 -8.44 -25.08 -0.39
CA LEU A 23 -9.79 -25.13 -0.94
C LEU A 23 -10.78 -25.77 0.05
N ALA A 24 -10.40 -26.86 0.70
CA ALA A 24 -11.23 -27.50 1.73
C ALA A 24 -11.50 -26.55 2.92
N ILE A 25 -10.48 -25.82 3.40
CA ILE A 25 -10.64 -24.84 4.48
C ILE A 25 -11.56 -23.69 4.04
N ILE A 26 -11.42 -23.17 2.83
CA ILE A 26 -12.29 -22.11 2.29
C ILE A 26 -13.74 -22.60 2.21
N VAL A 27 -13.97 -23.82 1.72
CA VAL A 27 -15.31 -24.43 1.67
C VAL A 27 -15.88 -24.61 3.08
N LEU A 28 -15.10 -25.13 4.03
CA LEU A 28 -15.53 -25.29 5.42
C LEU A 28 -15.83 -23.94 6.10
N ALA A 29 -15.03 -22.91 5.83
CA ALA A 29 -15.29 -21.56 6.29
C ALA A 29 -16.57 -21.00 5.67
N ALA A 30 -16.76 -21.10 4.35
CA ALA A 30 -17.98 -20.65 3.68
C ALA A 30 -19.24 -21.36 4.18
N ARG A 31 -19.14 -22.63 4.61
CA ARG A 31 -20.25 -23.36 5.25
C ARG A 31 -20.54 -22.88 6.68
N LYS A 32 -19.55 -22.32 7.36
CA LYS A 32 -19.64 -21.83 8.75
C LYS A 32 -19.90 -20.33 8.85
N TYR A 33 -19.64 -19.57 7.79
CA TYR A 33 -20.03 -18.19 7.62
C TYR A 33 -21.43 -18.16 6.99
N PRO A 34 -22.51 -18.03 7.78
CA PRO A 34 -23.75 -17.53 7.21
C PRO A 34 -23.41 -16.24 6.47
N SER A 35 -23.90 -16.09 5.24
CA SER A 35 -23.84 -14.85 4.48
C SER A 35 -24.36 -13.74 5.38
N CYS A 36 -23.47 -12.95 5.97
CA CYS A 36 -23.84 -11.99 7.00
C CYS A 36 -24.61 -10.87 6.30
N PRO A 37 -25.90 -10.66 6.61
CA PRO A 37 -26.63 -9.53 6.06
C PRO A 37 -26.05 -8.26 6.70
N SER A 38 -25.21 -7.56 5.93
CA SER A 38 -24.90 -6.15 6.07
C SER A 38 -24.62 -5.65 7.49
N CYS A 39 -23.43 -5.95 8.03
CA CYS A 39 -22.92 -5.12 9.12
C CYS A 39 -22.68 -3.69 8.59
N PRO A 40 -23.22 -2.63 9.22
CA PRO A 40 -22.91 -1.27 8.81
C PRO A 40 -21.45 -0.98 9.19
N SER A 41 -20.56 -1.05 8.20
CA SER A 41 -19.21 -0.53 8.29
C SER A 41 -19.28 0.98 8.54
N PRO A 42 -18.38 1.58 9.34
CA PRO A 42 -18.09 3.00 9.20
C PRO A 42 -17.70 3.20 7.73
N ILE A 43 -18.56 3.87 6.98
CA ILE A 43 -18.33 4.16 5.57
C ILE A 43 -17.25 5.24 5.52
N LEU A 44 -16.00 4.86 5.79
CA LEU A 44 -14.94 5.46 5.00
C LEU A 44 -15.22 4.94 3.60
N PRO A 45 -15.56 5.79 2.61
CA PRO A 45 -15.73 5.30 1.25
C PRO A 45 -14.49 4.47 0.96
N SER A 46 -14.69 3.19 0.66
CA SER A 46 -13.60 2.36 0.16
C SER A 46 -12.86 3.21 -0.86
N CYS A 47 -11.53 3.28 -0.74
CA CYS A 47 -10.73 4.20 -1.56
C CYS A 47 -11.24 4.19 -3.01
N LEU A 48 -11.29 5.36 -3.65
CA LEU A 48 -11.73 5.45 -5.05
C LEU A 48 -11.01 4.36 -5.86
N GLU A 49 -11.66 3.80 -6.88
CA GLU A 49 -11.35 2.52 -7.55
C GLU A 49 -9.87 2.18 -7.82
N THR A 50 -8.98 3.17 -7.90
CA THR A 50 -7.54 3.03 -8.14
C THR A 50 -6.63 3.21 -6.91
N GLY A 51 -7.20 3.49 -5.74
CA GLY A 51 -6.48 3.74 -4.49
C GLY A 51 -6.35 2.49 -3.62
N ILE A 52 -5.23 2.39 -2.88
CA ILE A 52 -5.04 1.35 -1.88
C ILE A 52 -5.25 1.91 -0.47
N GLY A 53 -6.00 1.18 0.34
CA GLY A 53 -6.29 1.56 1.72
C GLY A 53 -5.26 1.01 2.71
N TYR A 54 -4.81 1.85 3.63
CA TYR A 54 -4.10 1.43 4.83
C TYR A 54 -4.63 2.20 6.05
N ARG A 55 -5.23 1.47 6.98
CA ARG A 55 -5.98 2.04 8.11
C ARG A 55 -7.04 3.03 7.59
N GLU A 56 -7.03 4.27 8.07
CA GLU A 56 -7.97 5.32 7.70
C GLU A 56 -7.47 6.21 6.54
N LYS A 57 -6.46 5.75 5.80
CA LYS A 57 -5.83 6.50 4.70
C LYS A 57 -5.97 5.77 3.36
N CYS A 58 -6.06 6.55 2.29
CA CYS A 58 -6.03 6.07 0.91
C CYS A 58 -4.81 6.61 0.18
N PHE A 59 -4.09 5.72 -0.53
CA PHE A 59 -2.90 6.05 -1.29
C PHE A 59 -3.12 5.79 -2.78
N TYR A 60 -2.68 6.73 -3.61
CA TYR A 60 -2.79 6.65 -5.05
C TYR A 60 -1.39 6.70 -5.67
N PHE A 61 -1.03 5.67 -6.43
CA PHE A 61 0.24 5.59 -7.13
C PHE A 61 0.05 6.16 -8.53
N VAL A 62 0.43 7.42 -8.71
CA VAL A 62 0.34 8.09 -10.01
C VAL A 62 1.65 7.85 -10.77
N GLU A 63 1.59 7.02 -11.80
CA GLU A 63 2.73 6.71 -12.67
C GLU A 63 2.92 7.81 -13.71
N ASP A 64 3.50 8.93 -13.28
CA ASP A 64 3.91 10.02 -14.16
C ASP A 64 5.40 10.32 -13.97
N LYS A 65 6.15 10.42 -15.08
CA LYS A 65 7.56 10.84 -15.05
C LYS A 65 7.62 12.35 -14.86
N ALA A 66 7.34 12.79 -13.65
CA ALA A 66 7.23 14.18 -13.26
C ALA A 66 8.30 14.57 -12.24
N ASP A 67 8.66 15.85 -12.21
CA ASP A 67 9.38 16.43 -11.09
C ASP A 67 8.44 16.59 -9.87
N TRP A 68 9.01 16.87 -8.70
CA TRP A 68 8.23 16.97 -7.45
C TRP A 68 7.05 17.95 -7.57
N ASN A 69 7.23 19.08 -8.26
CA ASN A 69 6.20 20.11 -8.37
C ASN A 69 5.05 19.68 -9.29
N ARG A 70 5.36 19.02 -10.42
CA ARG A 70 4.37 18.42 -11.31
C ARG A 70 3.63 17.28 -10.62
N SER A 71 4.34 16.40 -9.89
CA SER A 71 3.69 15.33 -9.12
C SER A 71 2.74 15.88 -8.06
N ARG A 72 3.09 16.99 -7.40
CA ARG A 72 2.18 17.69 -6.49
C ARG A 72 0.91 18.16 -7.20
N ILE A 73 1.03 18.75 -8.39
CA ILE A 73 -0.14 19.21 -9.17
C ILE A 73 -1.01 18.02 -9.58
N SER A 74 -0.42 16.90 -10.01
CA SER A 74 -1.15 15.68 -10.36
C SER A 74 -1.94 15.10 -9.17
N CYS A 75 -1.35 15.08 -7.96
CA CYS A 75 -2.07 14.67 -6.76
C CYS A 75 -3.23 15.62 -6.41
N LEU A 76 -3.02 16.94 -6.56
CA LEU A 76 -4.08 17.93 -6.31
C LEU A 76 -5.25 17.79 -7.27
N ALA A 77 -5.02 17.40 -8.53
CA ALA A 77 -6.07 17.11 -9.49
C ALA A 77 -6.97 15.92 -9.08
N LEU A 78 -6.45 15.03 -8.23
CA LEU A 78 -7.20 13.92 -7.61
C LEU A 78 -7.86 14.29 -6.27
N GLY A 79 -7.80 15.57 -5.87
CA GLY A 79 -8.25 16.01 -4.55
C GLY A 79 -7.37 15.51 -3.39
N ALA A 80 -6.12 15.14 -3.69
CA ALA A 80 -5.16 14.58 -2.74
C ALA A 80 -3.88 15.42 -2.63
N HIS A 81 -3.01 15.05 -1.70
CA HIS A 81 -1.66 15.60 -1.58
C HIS A 81 -0.63 14.49 -1.78
N LEU A 82 0.62 14.86 -2.10
CA LEU A 82 1.72 13.92 -2.02
C LEU A 82 1.79 13.31 -0.61
N ALA A 83 2.01 12.00 -0.53
CA ALA A 83 1.85 11.26 0.72
C ALA A 83 2.81 11.72 1.82
N THR A 84 2.26 11.91 3.02
CA THR A 84 3.03 11.95 4.28
C THR A 84 3.09 10.54 4.86
N ILE A 85 4.25 10.17 5.37
CA ILE A 85 4.49 8.85 5.96
C ILE A 85 4.74 9.05 7.46
N ASP A 86 3.81 8.56 8.28
CA ASP A 86 3.81 8.78 9.72
C ASP A 86 4.49 7.63 10.49
N THR A 87 4.45 6.41 9.96
CA THR A 87 5.02 5.23 10.65
C THR A 87 5.85 4.34 9.74
N GLN A 88 6.75 3.55 10.35
CA GLN A 88 7.56 2.57 9.62
C GLN A 88 6.68 1.48 8.97
N GLU A 89 5.58 1.11 9.61
CA GLU A 89 4.63 0.13 9.09
C GLU A 89 3.89 0.66 7.87
N GLU A 90 3.55 1.95 7.87
CA GLU A 90 2.99 2.65 6.69
C GLU A 90 4.01 2.67 5.55
N LEU A 91 5.27 3.00 5.81
CA LEU A 91 6.34 2.93 4.82
C LEU A 91 6.48 1.51 4.23
N HIS A 92 6.52 0.49 5.09
CA HIS A 92 6.61 -0.91 4.65
C HIS A 92 5.40 -1.35 3.83
N PHE A 93 4.22 -0.88 4.20
CA PHE A 93 3.01 -1.09 3.40
C PHE A 93 3.18 -0.46 2.02
N LEU A 94 3.54 0.82 1.93
CA LEU A 94 3.71 1.51 0.64
C LEU A 94 4.78 0.87 -0.25
N LEU A 95 5.90 0.44 0.34
CA LEU A 95 6.98 -0.24 -0.40
C LEU A 95 6.57 -1.60 -0.98
N ARG A 96 5.52 -2.24 -0.45
CA ARG A 96 4.99 -3.50 -1.02
C ARG A 96 4.20 -3.26 -2.32
N TYR A 97 3.57 -2.11 -2.46
CA TYR A 97 2.72 -1.77 -3.60
C TYR A 97 3.38 -0.82 -4.59
N GLY A 98 4.40 -0.10 -4.17
CA GLY A 98 5.25 0.66 -5.08
C GLY A 98 5.87 -0.29 -6.10
N SER A 99 5.66 0.00 -7.39
CA SER A 99 6.39 -0.66 -8.47
C SER A 99 7.91 -0.36 -8.37
N SER A 100 8.71 -0.85 -9.31
CA SER A 100 10.13 -0.49 -9.41
C SER A 100 10.40 0.99 -9.71
N LEU A 101 9.36 1.80 -9.86
CA LEU A 101 9.44 3.24 -10.03
C LEU A 101 9.67 3.95 -8.70
N HIS A 102 10.42 5.06 -8.77
CA HIS A 102 10.59 5.97 -7.64
C HIS A 102 9.40 6.93 -7.61
N TYR A 103 8.63 6.90 -6.53
CA TYR A 103 7.48 7.80 -6.34
C TYR A 103 7.86 8.99 -5.47
N TRP A 104 7.39 10.18 -5.85
CA TRP A 104 7.53 11.37 -5.02
C TRP A 104 6.60 11.30 -3.81
N VAL A 105 7.10 11.74 -2.65
CA VAL A 105 6.33 11.90 -1.41
C VAL A 105 6.31 13.37 -0.99
N GLY A 106 5.44 13.69 -0.03
CA GLY A 106 5.11 15.06 0.38
C GLY A 106 6.19 15.76 1.21
N ILE A 107 7.43 15.27 1.17
CA ILE A 107 8.55 15.87 1.88
C ILE A 107 9.26 16.88 0.99
N ARG A 108 9.57 18.05 1.53
CA ARG A 108 10.35 19.08 0.85
C ARG A 108 11.19 19.87 1.84
N ARG A 109 12.31 20.41 1.36
CA ARG A 109 13.07 21.45 2.07
C ARG A 109 13.12 22.71 1.22
N GLU A 110 13.14 23.86 1.89
CA GLU A 110 13.47 25.14 1.27
C GLU A 110 14.94 25.42 1.53
N ASP A 111 15.72 25.59 0.46
CA ASP A 111 17.16 25.85 0.51
C ASP A 111 17.93 24.94 1.48
N SER A 112 18.59 25.54 2.47
CA SER A 112 19.34 24.85 3.53
C SER A 112 18.50 24.55 4.78
N GLY A 113 17.21 24.84 4.76
CA GLY A 113 16.28 24.60 5.86
C GLY A 113 16.01 23.12 6.15
N PRO A 114 15.24 22.84 7.22
CA PRO A 114 14.88 21.48 7.61
C PRO A 114 13.89 20.87 6.61
N TRP A 115 13.88 19.54 6.53
CA TRP A 115 12.86 18.80 5.78
C TRP A 115 11.51 18.89 6.49
N LYS A 116 10.47 19.21 5.73
CA LYS A 116 9.10 19.39 6.21
C LYS A 116 8.13 18.58 5.36
N TRP A 117 7.13 18.04 6.03
CA TRP A 117 5.95 17.45 5.40
C TRP A 117 4.92 18.53 5.04
N PHE A 118 3.94 18.19 4.22
CA PHE A 118 2.88 19.13 3.81
C PHE A 118 2.03 19.66 4.98
N ASN A 119 1.86 18.86 6.04
CA ASN A 119 1.18 19.27 7.27
C ASN A 119 2.03 20.18 8.18
N GLY A 120 3.25 20.55 7.75
CA GLY A 120 4.17 21.41 8.48
C GLY A 120 5.04 20.69 9.53
N SER A 121 4.85 19.38 9.74
CA SER A 121 5.70 18.63 10.67
C SER A 121 7.11 18.47 10.10
N LEU A 122 8.11 18.46 10.98
CA LEU A 122 9.49 18.18 10.60
C LEU A 122 9.67 16.69 10.32
N LEU A 123 10.60 16.35 9.44
CA LEU A 123 11.06 14.97 9.32
C LEU A 123 11.78 14.58 10.61
N ASN A 124 11.20 13.65 11.36
CA ASN A 124 11.87 12.99 12.47
C ASN A 124 12.65 11.79 11.92
N ASN A 125 13.90 11.64 12.37
CA ASN A 125 14.82 10.58 11.94
C ASN A 125 14.86 9.43 12.95
#